data_AF-A0A1H9S1H8-F1
#
_entry.id   AF-A0A1H9S1H8-F1
#
_cell.length_a   1.000
_cell.length_b   1.000
_cell.length_c   1.000
_cell.angle_alpha   90.00
_cell.angle_beta   90.00
_cell.angle_gamma   90.00
#
_symmetry.space_group_name_H-M   'P 1'
#
loop_
_entity.id
_entity.type
_entity.pdbx_description
1 polymer ?
#
loop_
_entity_poly.entity_id
_entity_poly.type
_entity_poly.pdbx_seq_one_letter_code
_entity_poly.pdbx_strand_id
1 'polypeptide(L)'
;MLDGKSIRQKLIGAEEERAVSPVIGVILMVAITVILAAVIAAFVLDMSIGGNTLSASADVEGDESSTITVELTGGGDQVDGVAFVNTGTGEIDAKSSSLSNTGASEDFSTSGNLQSGVTYTVYAYQGSVPTGSGSTIDRADARVEIGEATTA
;
A
#
# COMPACT_ATOMS: atom_id res chain seq x y z
N MET A 1 -14.17 -74.14 9.29
CA MET A 1 -15.22 -73.10 9.22
C MET A 1 -14.59 -71.81 9.71
N LEU A 2 -14.49 -70.78 8.87
CA LEU A 2 -13.87 -69.51 9.25
C LEU A 2 -14.85 -68.75 10.15
N ASP A 3 -14.43 -68.48 11.39
CA ASP A 3 -15.26 -67.79 12.39
C ASP A 3 -15.37 -66.30 12.03
N GLY A 4 -16.58 -65.88 11.65
CA GLY A 4 -16.88 -64.50 11.27
C GLY A 4 -16.65 -63.49 12.39
N LYS A 5 -16.61 -63.92 13.65
CA LYS A 5 -16.27 -63.05 14.79
C LYS A 5 -14.80 -62.61 14.75
N SER A 6 -13.90 -63.55 14.43
CA SER A 6 -12.46 -63.28 14.37
C SER A 6 -12.10 -62.35 13.20
N ILE A 7 -12.84 -62.44 12.09
CA ILE A 7 -12.65 -61.57 10.91
C ILE A 7 -13.10 -60.13 11.21
N ARG A 8 -14.20 -59.92 11.94
CA ARG A 8 -14.66 -58.56 12.33
C ARG A 8 -13.66 -57.86 13.23
N GLN A 9 -13.09 -58.56 14.20
CA GLN A 9 -12.13 -57.98 15.14
C GLN A 9 -10.83 -57.54 14.44
N LYS A 10 -10.43 -58.27 13.39
CA LYS A 10 -9.25 -57.95 12.56
C LYS A 10 -9.46 -56.75 11.61
N LEU A 11 -10.70 -56.43 11.26
CA LEU A 11 -11.04 -55.31 10.37
C LEU A 11 -11.25 -53.98 11.11
N ILE A 12 -11.57 -54.02 12.41
CA ILE A 12 -12.02 -52.84 13.17
C ILE A 12 -11.00 -52.44 14.26
N GLY A 13 -9.94 -53.24 14.46
CA GLY A 13 -8.92 -53.05 15.49
C GLY A 13 -9.45 -53.39 16.90
N ALA A 14 -8.55 -53.71 17.83
CA ALA A 14 -8.91 -53.82 19.24
C ALA A 14 -9.39 -52.45 19.76
N GLU A 15 -10.18 -52.43 20.84
CA GLU A 15 -10.73 -51.18 21.37
C GLU A 15 -9.62 -50.22 21.82
N GLU A 16 -8.47 -50.78 22.23
CA GLU A 16 -7.26 -50.05 22.62
C GLU A 16 -6.47 -49.45 21.43
N GLU A 17 -6.68 -49.95 20.20
CA GLU A 17 -5.92 -49.55 19.00
C GLU A 17 -6.60 -48.40 18.24
N ARG A 18 -7.83 -48.03 18.64
CA ARG A 18 -8.56 -46.87 18.12
C ARG A 18 -8.01 -45.60 18.78
N ALA A 19 -6.94 -45.04 18.22
CA ALA A 19 -6.26 -43.83 18.69
C ALA A 19 -7.20 -42.61 18.93
N VAL A 20 -8.36 -42.58 18.28
CA VAL A 20 -9.41 -41.57 18.50
C VAL A 20 -10.78 -42.21 18.26
N SER A 21 -11.79 -41.88 19.08
CA SER A 21 -13.16 -42.32 18.84
C SER A 21 -13.73 -41.67 17.57
N PRO A 22 -14.69 -42.29 16.84
CA PRO A 22 -15.26 -41.71 15.62
C PRO A 22 -15.81 -40.30 15.80
N VAL A 23 -16.44 -40.01 16.94
CA VAL A 23 -17.01 -38.69 17.25
C VAL A 23 -15.91 -37.68 17.56
N ILE A 24 -14.90 -38.07 18.35
CA ILE A 24 -13.80 -37.18 18.71
C ILE A 24 -12.93 -36.90 17.46
N GLY A 25 -12.76 -37.87 16.57
CA GLY A 25 -12.02 -37.69 15.31
C GLY A 25 -12.65 -36.62 14.42
N VAL A 26 -13.97 -36.60 14.30
CA VAL A 26 -14.69 -35.57 13.54
C VAL A 26 -14.51 -34.21 14.19
N ILE A 27 -14.65 -34.11 15.52
CA ILE A 27 -14.46 -32.83 16.23
C ILE A 27 -13.04 -32.30 16.02
N LEU A 28 -12.02 -33.15 16.17
CA LEU A 28 -10.62 -32.73 16.00
C LEU A 28 -10.30 -32.33 14.56
N MET A 29 -10.79 -33.07 13.56
CA MET A 29 -10.60 -32.75 12.15
C MET A 29 -11.25 -31.41 11.79
N VAL A 30 -12.49 -31.18 12.24
CA VAL A 30 -13.20 -29.93 12.00
C VAL A 30 -12.52 -28.77 12.74
N ALA A 31 -12.12 -28.96 14.00
CA ALA A 31 -11.49 -27.91 14.79
C ALA A 31 -10.19 -27.39 14.15
N ILE A 32 -9.29 -28.28 13.74
CA ILE A 32 -8.00 -27.89 13.16
C ILE A 32 -8.21 -27.20 11.81
N THR A 33 -9.08 -27.74 10.96
CA THR A 33 -9.35 -27.15 9.63
C THR A 33 -9.99 -25.77 9.73
N VAL A 34 -10.91 -25.56 10.67
CA VAL A 34 -11.53 -24.24 10.92
C VAL A 34 -10.50 -23.22 11.42
N ILE A 35 -9.62 -23.61 12.34
CA ILE A 35 -8.54 -22.74 12.83
C ILE A 35 -7.60 -22.35 11.68
N LEU A 36 -7.11 -23.34 10.92
CA LEU A 36 -6.20 -23.07 9.80
C LEU A 36 -6.83 -22.19 8.74
N ALA A 37 -8.10 -22.43 8.39
CA ALA A 37 -8.82 -21.60 7.43
C ALA A 37 -8.98 -20.15 7.91
N ALA A 38 -9.37 -19.95 9.17
CA ALA A 38 -9.53 -18.61 9.74
C ALA A 38 -8.19 -17.84 9.81
N VAL A 39 -7.13 -18.52 10.20
CA VAL A 39 -5.78 -17.93 10.29
C VAL A 39 -5.27 -17.53 8.92
N ILE A 40 -5.38 -18.41 7.91
CA ILE A 40 -4.96 -18.09 6.54
C ILE A 40 -5.80 -16.94 5.97
N ALA A 41 -7.11 -16.92 6.21
CA ALA A 41 -7.96 -15.82 5.77
C ALA A 41 -7.52 -14.48 6.35
N ALA A 42 -7.15 -14.43 7.65
CA ALA A 42 -6.61 -13.24 8.27
C ALA A 42 -5.27 -12.81 7.63
N PHE A 43 -4.34 -13.75 7.39
CA PHE A 43 -3.07 -13.46 6.71
C PHE A 43 -3.26 -12.96 5.27
N VAL A 44 -4.20 -13.54 4.52
CA VAL A 44 -4.49 -13.13 3.14
C VAL A 44 -5.13 -11.74 3.11
N LEU A 45 -6.04 -11.44 4.04
CA LEU A 45 -6.63 -10.11 4.16
C LEU A 45 -5.59 -9.07 4.57
N ASP A 46 -4.68 -9.40 5.49
CA ASP A 46 -3.58 -8.51 5.90
C ASP A 46 -2.61 -8.22 4.74
N MET A 47 -2.27 -9.22 3.92
CA MET A 47 -1.52 -8.99 2.68
C MET A 47 -2.31 -8.18 1.64
N SER A 48 -3.63 -8.33 1.57
CA SER A 48 -4.48 -7.55 0.67
C SER A 48 -4.63 -6.09 1.12
N ILE A 49 -4.38 -5.79 2.40
CA ILE A 49 -4.33 -4.43 2.94
C ILE A 49 -2.91 -3.85 2.80
N GLY A 50 -1.98 -4.57 2.16
CA GLY A 50 -0.75 -3.99 1.62
C GLY A 50 -1.12 -2.86 0.67
N GLY A 51 -1.20 -1.65 1.22
CA GLY A 51 -1.64 -0.46 0.52
C GLY A 51 -0.87 -0.32 -0.78
N ASN A 52 -1.55 0.17 -1.81
CA ASN A 52 -0.98 0.44 -3.13
C ASN A 52 0.34 1.22 -2.92
N THR A 53 1.47 0.53 -2.89
CA THR A 53 2.75 1.17 -2.57
C THR A 53 3.14 1.92 -3.81
N LEU A 54 2.72 3.18 -3.87
CA LEU A 54 3.12 4.07 -4.93
C LEU A 54 4.65 4.20 -4.87
N SER A 55 5.31 3.67 -5.89
CA SER A 55 6.76 3.79 -6.07
C SER A 55 6.98 4.69 -7.26
N ALA A 56 7.34 5.94 -7.00
CA ALA A 56 7.70 6.93 -7.99
C ALA A 56 9.04 7.56 -7.61
N SER A 57 9.78 8.00 -8.61
CA SER A 57 11.04 8.71 -8.46
C SER A 57 11.00 9.91 -9.39
N ALA A 58 11.48 11.05 -8.88
CA ALA A 58 11.59 12.26 -9.66
C ALA A 58 12.89 12.97 -9.31
N ASP A 59 13.41 13.70 -10.28
CA ASP A 59 14.48 14.66 -10.08
C ASP A 59 13.84 16.04 -9.87
N VAL A 60 14.14 16.63 -8.72
CA VAL A 60 13.66 17.96 -8.32
C VAL A 60 14.87 18.89 -8.29
N GLU A 61 14.89 19.87 -9.19
CA GLU A 61 15.97 20.84 -9.32
C GLU A 61 15.46 22.25 -9.05
N GLY A 62 16.33 23.15 -8.58
CA GLY A 62 15.98 24.56 -8.33
C GLY A 62 16.01 24.98 -6.85
N ASP A 63 16.94 24.43 -6.06
CA ASP A 63 17.15 24.88 -4.69
C ASP A 63 17.67 26.33 -4.65
N GLU A 64 17.10 27.13 -3.73
CA GLU A 64 17.32 28.58 -3.62
C GLU A 64 17.11 29.33 -4.96
N SER A 65 16.15 28.86 -5.77
CA SER A 65 15.78 29.46 -7.06
C SER A 65 14.34 29.96 -7.06
N SER A 66 14.00 30.85 -8.01
CA SER A 66 12.62 31.29 -8.25
C SER A 66 11.80 30.28 -9.05
N THR A 67 12.43 29.26 -9.60
CA THR A 67 11.82 28.19 -10.39
C THR A 67 12.35 26.85 -9.91
N ILE A 68 11.43 25.91 -9.66
CA ILE A 68 11.69 24.51 -9.34
C ILE A 68 11.23 23.66 -10.52
N THR A 69 12.12 22.86 -11.08
CA THR A 69 11.84 21.91 -12.16
C THR A 69 11.66 20.53 -11.56
N VAL A 70 10.58 19.84 -11.92
CA VAL A 70 10.34 18.45 -11.49
C VAL A 70 10.22 17.56 -12.72
N GLU A 71 11.07 16.56 -12.80
CA GLU A 71 11.03 15.52 -13.83
C GLU A 71 10.76 14.15 -13.20
N LEU A 72 9.71 13.45 -13.63
CA LEU A 72 9.47 12.08 -13.18
C LEU A 72 10.42 11.12 -13.90
N THR A 73 11.37 10.52 -13.17
CA THR A 73 12.30 9.54 -13.73
C THR A 73 11.89 8.09 -13.52
N GLY A 74 10.88 7.83 -12.68
CA GLY A 74 10.31 6.49 -12.52
C GLY A 74 8.90 6.47 -11.95
N GLY A 75 8.14 5.44 -12.33
CA GLY A 75 6.83 5.16 -11.76
C GLY A 75 5.69 6.04 -12.26
N GLY A 76 5.87 6.78 -13.36
CA GLY A 76 4.86 7.72 -13.87
C GLY A 76 3.51 7.09 -14.20
N ASP A 77 3.49 5.85 -14.69
CA ASP A 77 2.24 5.13 -15.00
C ASP A 77 1.36 4.86 -13.76
N GLN A 78 1.94 4.99 -12.57
CA GLN A 78 1.27 4.84 -11.28
C GLN A 78 1.00 6.19 -10.62
N VAL A 79 1.24 7.33 -11.27
CA VAL A 79 1.13 8.66 -10.65
C VAL A 79 0.07 9.46 -11.41
N ASP A 80 -0.92 9.99 -10.70
CA ASP A 80 -1.92 10.89 -11.28
C ASP A 80 -1.44 12.36 -11.28
N GLY A 81 -0.44 12.67 -10.46
CA GLY A 81 0.22 13.97 -10.45
C GLY A 81 1.24 14.16 -9.34
N VAL A 82 1.82 15.37 -9.30
CA VAL A 82 2.75 15.82 -8.28
C VAL A 82 2.15 16.99 -7.52
N ALA A 83 2.36 17.03 -6.21
CA ALA A 83 1.92 18.09 -5.31
C ALA A 83 3.10 18.64 -4.51
N PHE A 84 3.11 19.95 -4.31
CA PHE A 84 4.08 20.67 -3.48
C PHE A 84 3.41 21.00 -2.16
N VAL A 85 3.95 20.43 -1.09
CA VAL A 85 3.47 20.61 0.27
C VAL A 85 4.42 21.56 0.99
N ASN A 86 3.88 22.67 1.48
CA ASN A 86 4.64 23.65 2.24
C ASN A 86 5.01 23.05 3.61
N THR A 87 6.30 22.98 3.94
CA THR A 87 6.75 22.35 5.19
C THR A 87 6.36 23.14 6.45
N GLY A 88 6.11 24.45 6.31
CA GLY A 88 5.69 25.31 7.41
C GLY A 88 4.20 25.19 7.76
N THR A 89 3.34 25.00 6.76
CA THR A 89 1.88 24.93 6.95
C THR A 89 1.31 23.52 6.83
N GLY A 90 2.01 22.60 6.16
CA GLY A 90 1.52 21.27 5.80
C GLY A 90 0.47 21.29 4.67
N GLU A 91 0.28 22.44 4.02
CA GLU A 91 -0.75 22.64 3.00
C GLU A 91 -0.20 22.42 1.58
N ILE A 92 -1.08 22.03 0.64
CA ILE A 92 -0.72 21.94 -0.78
C ILE A 92 -0.88 23.31 -1.45
N ASP A 93 0.25 23.92 -1.80
CA ASP A 93 0.29 25.23 -2.47
C ASP A 93 0.19 25.08 -4.00
N ALA A 94 0.83 24.04 -4.56
CA ALA A 94 0.80 23.75 -5.99
C ALA A 94 0.57 22.27 -6.26
N LYS A 95 -0.06 21.97 -7.39
CA LYS A 95 -0.08 20.62 -7.95
C LYS A 95 -0.05 20.67 -9.47
N SER A 96 0.39 19.58 -10.06
CA SER A 96 0.21 19.30 -11.49
C SER A 96 -0.26 17.87 -11.69
N SER A 97 -1.24 17.70 -12.56
CA SER A 97 -1.68 16.39 -13.07
C SER A 97 -1.04 16.06 -14.44
N SER A 98 -0.23 16.96 -14.99
CA SER A 98 0.49 16.75 -16.25
C SER A 98 1.69 15.82 -16.07
N LEU A 99 2.21 15.74 -14.83
CA LEU A 99 3.28 14.85 -14.39
C LEU A 99 2.74 13.44 -14.06
N SER A 100 2.21 12.75 -15.08
CA SER A 100 1.59 11.42 -14.98
C SER A 100 2.23 10.36 -15.88
N ASN A 101 3.41 10.66 -16.44
CA ASN A 101 4.19 9.72 -17.25
C ASN A 101 5.66 9.82 -16.89
N THR A 102 6.38 8.70 -17.04
CA THR A 102 7.84 8.71 -16.87
C THR A 102 8.48 9.53 -18.00
N GLY A 103 9.35 10.47 -17.63
CA GLY A 103 9.98 11.47 -18.50
C GLY A 103 9.16 12.76 -18.67
N ALA A 104 8.01 12.89 -18.00
CA ALA A 104 7.30 14.16 -17.94
C ALA A 104 8.07 15.13 -17.04
N SER A 105 8.20 16.38 -17.49
CA SER A 105 8.87 17.46 -16.75
C SER A 105 8.03 18.72 -16.79
N GLU A 106 7.99 19.45 -15.68
CA GLU A 106 7.29 20.72 -15.56
C GLU A 106 8.00 21.67 -14.59
N ASP A 107 7.94 22.96 -14.92
CA ASP A 107 8.52 24.04 -14.14
C ASP A 107 7.47 24.74 -13.28
N PHE A 108 7.78 24.91 -11.99
CA PHE A 108 6.96 25.61 -11.02
C PHE A 108 7.70 26.85 -10.54
N SER A 109 7.10 28.03 -10.69
CA SER A 109 7.73 29.30 -10.31
C SER A 109 7.02 30.00 -9.16
N THR A 110 7.78 30.82 -8.43
CA THR A 110 7.27 31.69 -7.35
C THR A 110 6.39 32.83 -7.86
N SER A 111 6.40 33.09 -9.17
CA SER A 111 5.54 34.09 -9.82
C SER A 111 4.15 33.56 -10.17
N GLY A 112 3.90 32.27 -9.99
CA GLY A 112 2.63 31.63 -10.30
C GLY A 112 2.15 30.73 -9.18
N ASN A 113 2.82 29.59 -9.03
CA ASN A 113 2.27 28.44 -8.32
C ASN A 113 2.84 28.30 -6.90
N LEU A 114 4.03 28.86 -6.66
CA LEU A 114 4.75 28.72 -5.40
C LEU A 114 4.91 30.08 -4.70
N GLN A 115 5.18 30.05 -3.41
CA GLN A 115 5.55 31.23 -2.62
C GLN A 115 7.08 31.33 -2.54
N SER A 116 7.60 32.55 -2.40
CA SER A 116 9.05 32.83 -2.28
C SER A 116 9.53 32.64 -0.83
N GLY A 117 10.75 32.14 -0.65
CA GLY A 117 11.36 31.88 0.66
C GLY A 117 10.73 30.71 1.43
N VAL A 118 10.02 29.81 0.74
CA VAL A 118 9.33 28.66 1.33
C VAL A 118 9.99 27.36 0.88
N THR A 119 10.12 26.43 1.82
CA THR A 119 10.55 25.05 1.58
C THR A 119 9.35 24.17 1.27
N TYR A 120 9.44 23.42 0.18
CA TYR A 120 8.40 22.52 -0.30
C TYR A 120 8.89 21.09 -0.31
N THR A 121 8.11 20.20 0.28
CA THR A 121 8.25 18.76 0.07
C THR A 121 7.38 18.35 -1.12
N VAL A 122 7.99 17.67 -2.08
CA VAL A 122 7.36 17.24 -3.32
C VAL A 122 6.87 15.81 -3.16
N TYR A 123 5.57 15.60 -3.39
CA TYR A 123 4.92 14.30 -3.32
C TYR A 123 4.35 13.91 -4.69
N ALA A 124 4.65 12.71 -5.15
CA ALA A 124 3.87 12.06 -6.18
C ALA A 124 2.64 11.40 -5.54
N TYR A 125 1.46 11.55 -6.15
CA TYR A 125 0.20 11.01 -5.61
C TYR A 125 -0.63 10.26 -6.65
N GLN A 126 -1.50 9.39 -6.14
CA GLN A 126 -2.62 8.78 -6.86
C GLN A 126 -3.95 9.25 -6.29
N GLY A 127 -4.94 9.33 -7.15
CA GLY A 127 -6.28 9.84 -6.84
C GLY A 127 -6.35 11.36 -6.96
N SER A 128 -7.21 11.98 -6.14
CA SER A 128 -7.49 13.41 -6.23
C SER A 128 -7.16 14.13 -4.93
N VAL A 129 -6.23 15.07 -5.00
CA VAL A 129 -5.90 15.97 -3.88
C VAL A 129 -6.48 17.37 -4.11
N PRO A 130 -7.11 17.98 -3.10
CA PRO A 130 -7.52 19.38 -3.18
C PRO A 130 -6.30 20.31 -3.11
N THR A 131 -6.48 21.57 -3.49
CA THR A 131 -5.47 22.64 -3.37
C THR A 131 -6.05 23.85 -2.66
N GLY A 132 -5.22 24.64 -2.00
CA GLY A 132 -5.60 25.84 -1.26
C GLY A 132 -5.65 25.64 0.24
N SER A 133 -6.15 26.63 0.99
CA SER A 133 -6.10 26.63 2.45
C SER A 133 -6.79 25.41 3.07
N GLY A 134 -6.09 24.72 3.97
CA GLY A 134 -6.50 23.49 4.62
C GLY A 134 -6.40 22.23 3.77
N SER A 135 -5.84 22.31 2.54
CA SER A 135 -5.63 21.13 1.71
C SER A 135 -4.43 20.32 2.18
N THR A 136 -4.60 19.02 2.42
CA THR A 136 -3.52 18.14 2.86
C THR A 136 -3.31 17.00 1.89
N ILE A 137 -2.06 16.55 1.79
CA ILE A 137 -1.67 15.40 0.97
C ILE A 137 -2.19 14.06 1.51
N ASP A 138 -2.75 14.03 2.72
CA ASP A 138 -3.35 12.83 3.32
C ASP A 138 -4.64 12.38 2.64
N ARG A 139 -5.24 13.24 1.79
CA ARG A 139 -6.45 12.91 1.04
C ARG A 139 -6.18 12.12 -0.24
N ALA A 140 -4.93 11.92 -0.60
CA ALA A 140 -4.54 11.06 -1.71
C ALA A 140 -4.84 9.59 -1.39
N ASP A 141 -5.15 8.80 -2.41
CA ASP A 141 -5.36 7.35 -2.25
C ASP A 141 -4.02 6.64 -1.98
N ALA A 142 -2.94 7.14 -2.58
CA ALA A 142 -1.56 6.79 -2.26
C ALA A 142 -0.64 7.99 -2.51
N ARG A 143 0.47 8.08 -1.77
CA ARG A 143 1.49 9.13 -1.95
C ARG A 143 2.88 8.60 -1.68
N VAL A 144 3.87 9.22 -2.31
CA VAL A 144 5.29 8.99 -2.04
C VAL A 144 6.05 10.30 -2.14
N GLU A 145 6.99 10.50 -1.21
CA GLU A 145 7.89 11.65 -1.24
C GLU A 145 8.95 11.42 -2.32
N ILE A 146 9.11 12.39 -3.20
CA ILE A 146 10.02 12.30 -4.35
C ILE A 146 11.15 13.33 -4.30
N GLY A 147 11.06 14.32 -3.42
CA GLY A 147 12.14 15.30 -3.20
C GLY A 147 11.71 16.48 -2.33
N GLU A 148 12.63 17.39 -2.10
CA GLU A 148 12.43 18.65 -1.38
C GLU A 148 13.16 19.76 -2.14
N ALA A 149 12.59 20.97 -2.16
CA ALA A 149 13.23 22.14 -2.74
C ALA A 149 12.81 23.41 -2.00
N THR A 150 13.77 24.33 -1.84
CA THR A 150 13.51 25.65 -1.24
C THR A 150 13.49 26.72 -2.31
N THR A 151 12.48 27.58 -2.27
CA THR A 151 12.38 28.73 -3.18
C THR A 151 13.15 29.93 -2.64
N ALA A 152 13.76 30.71 -3.53
CA ALA A 152 14.43 31.97 -3.21
C ALA A 152 13.47 33.06 -2.72
#